data_AF-A0A7V9NZG2-F1
#
_entry.id   AF-A0A7V9NZG2-F1
#
_cell.length_a   1.000
_cell.length_b   1.000
_cell.length_c   1.000
_cell.angle_alpha   90.00
_cell.angle_beta   90.00
_cell.angle_gamma   90.00
#
_symmetry.space_group_name_H-M   'P 1'
#
loop_
_entity.id
_entity.type
_entity.pdbx_description
1 polymer ?
#
loop_
_entity_poly.entity_id
_entity_poly.type
_entity_poly.pdbx_seq_one_letter_code
_entity_poly.pdbx_strand_id
1 'polypeptide(L)'
;MKIKVDKNKIIYTLAFFVCGLGSTFSQNLVSNTTMDAKCIPTGYGEIIKTESWTNANGGTVDLFDKKKSNKCHKVNAIPSNYMGYQPATASGENYAGIIAYYDDGSNNSTDSANNAVLHLKDGYKKYSEYLQGELAEPLIAGKTYQVSFKVNLADKSGRAVSCLGALLTSTKVEQQSNSFISQKPQFISHRIISDSLNWVTMYGAYIAAGGEKFITIGCFKDENFQAIKTVKPLQNDSRKAYYYIADVSVGPYVAKPDMDAVVFGVDYVELMDLHFDNASATIDPKFYNELDEVASWMVKNPGLSFFIAGYTDKTGSDVINDPLSVDRAKAVKKYLISKGVKESNLVTEGFGSSNPLVYKTKSRRNRRVEIYLYTLDTVSKL
;
A
#
# COMPACT_ATOMS: atom_id res chain seq x y z
N MET A 1 3.64 -30.05 -80.21
CA MET A 1 4.68 -30.82 -79.50
C MET A 1 4.81 -30.24 -78.09
N LYS A 2 4.42 -31.00 -77.06
CA LYS A 2 4.48 -30.61 -75.63
C LYS A 2 5.92 -30.77 -75.12
N ILE A 3 6.41 -29.88 -74.27
CA ILE A 3 7.60 -30.14 -73.44
C ILE A 3 7.31 -29.76 -71.99
N LYS A 4 7.64 -30.72 -71.10
CA LYS A 4 7.47 -30.74 -69.64
C LYS A 4 8.44 -29.80 -68.93
N VAL A 5 8.02 -29.34 -67.77
CA VAL A 5 8.84 -28.69 -66.72
C VAL A 5 9.48 -29.78 -65.85
N ASP A 6 10.76 -29.59 -65.50
CA ASP A 6 11.45 -30.36 -64.46
C ASP A 6 12.03 -29.43 -63.37
N LYS A 7 12.12 -29.98 -62.16
CA LYS A 7 12.21 -29.33 -60.85
C LYS A 7 13.63 -29.33 -60.28
N ASN A 8 13.82 -28.39 -59.33
CA ASN A 8 14.76 -28.41 -58.19
C ASN A 8 16.21 -27.95 -58.40
N LYS A 9 16.47 -26.70 -57.99
CA LYS A 9 17.57 -26.28 -57.06
C LYS A 9 17.45 -24.79 -56.77
N ILE A 10 16.87 -24.40 -55.63
CA ILE A 10 17.08 -23.07 -55.03
C ILE A 10 17.32 -23.25 -53.53
N ILE A 11 18.43 -22.67 -53.09
CA ILE A 11 19.01 -22.68 -51.75
C ILE A 11 18.14 -21.85 -50.80
N TYR A 12 17.73 -22.40 -49.66
CA TYR A 12 17.14 -21.63 -48.55
C TYR A 12 18.19 -21.41 -47.47
N THR A 13 18.57 -20.15 -47.25
CA THR A 13 19.28 -19.71 -46.06
C THR A 13 18.32 -19.75 -44.88
N LEU A 14 18.53 -20.66 -43.93
CA LEU A 14 17.81 -20.70 -42.65
C LEU A 14 18.29 -19.51 -41.79
N ALA A 15 17.46 -18.47 -41.66
CA ALA A 15 17.56 -17.54 -40.54
C ALA A 15 16.67 -18.09 -39.41
N PHE A 16 17.30 -18.62 -38.36
CA PHE A 16 16.62 -18.99 -37.12
C PHE A 16 16.13 -17.71 -36.43
N PHE A 17 14.88 -17.31 -36.68
CA PHE A 17 14.19 -16.35 -35.83
C PHE A 17 13.64 -17.13 -34.63
N VAL A 18 14.48 -17.30 -33.59
CA VAL A 18 14.00 -17.76 -32.29
C VAL A 18 13.21 -16.60 -31.70
N CYS A 19 11.91 -16.57 -31.97
CA CYS A 19 10.94 -15.82 -31.18
C CYS A 19 10.90 -16.47 -29.79
N GLY A 20 11.82 -16.05 -28.92
CA GLY A 20 11.70 -16.28 -27.50
C GLY A 20 10.49 -15.49 -27.01
N LEU A 21 9.33 -16.15 -26.91
CA LEU A 21 8.25 -15.72 -26.04
C LEU A 21 8.73 -15.90 -24.59
N GLY A 22 9.65 -15.04 -24.17
CA GLY A 22 9.90 -14.81 -22.76
C GLY A 22 8.71 -14.04 -22.24
N SER A 23 7.87 -14.68 -21.45
CA SER A 23 7.00 -13.98 -20.51
C SER A 23 7.90 -13.14 -19.61
N THR A 24 8.11 -11.87 -19.96
CA THR A 24 8.85 -10.93 -19.11
C THR A 24 7.96 -10.66 -17.91
N PHE A 25 8.14 -11.44 -16.84
CA PHE A 25 7.75 -10.98 -15.52
C PHE A 25 8.46 -9.64 -15.33
N SER A 26 7.66 -8.58 -15.13
CA SER A 26 8.16 -7.25 -14.82
C SER A 26 9.13 -7.36 -13.64
N GLN A 27 10.42 -7.09 -13.89
CA GLN A 27 11.47 -7.26 -12.90
C GLN A 27 11.28 -6.21 -11.80
N ASN A 28 11.26 -6.65 -10.54
CA ASN A 28 11.31 -5.73 -9.41
C ASN A 28 12.66 -5.00 -9.45
N LEU A 29 12.61 -3.68 -9.55
CA LEU A 29 13.74 -2.77 -9.64
C LEU A 29 14.38 -2.49 -8.28
N VAL A 30 13.73 -2.80 -7.16
CA VAL A 30 14.30 -2.61 -5.82
C VAL A 30 15.47 -3.57 -5.64
N SER A 31 16.63 -3.04 -5.26
CA SER A 31 17.81 -3.87 -4.98
C SER A 31 17.66 -4.61 -3.66
N ASN A 32 18.12 -5.87 -3.59
CA ASN A 32 18.09 -6.71 -2.38
C ASN A 32 16.69 -6.76 -1.73
N THR A 33 15.71 -7.23 -2.51
CA THR A 33 14.29 -7.32 -2.09
C THR A 33 14.08 -8.20 -0.86
N THR A 34 14.99 -9.15 -0.62
CA THR A 34 14.98 -10.07 0.52
C THR A 34 15.56 -9.47 1.80
N MET A 35 16.13 -8.25 1.74
CA MET A 35 16.81 -7.59 2.86
C MET A 35 17.90 -8.46 3.49
N ASP A 36 18.67 -9.20 2.68
CA ASP A 36 19.77 -10.02 3.18
C ASP A 36 20.94 -9.14 3.66
N ALA A 37 21.47 -9.44 4.84
CA ALA A 37 22.67 -8.82 5.40
C ALA A 37 23.90 -9.72 5.21
N LYS A 38 25.07 -9.13 4.94
CA LYS A 38 26.33 -9.89 4.79
C LYS A 38 26.79 -10.55 6.10
N CYS A 39 26.50 -9.91 7.23
CA CYS A 39 26.84 -10.39 8.56
C CYS A 39 25.64 -10.17 9.50
N ILE A 40 25.43 -11.07 10.45
CA ILE A 40 24.28 -11.07 11.36
C ILE A 40 24.72 -10.85 12.81
N PRO A 41 24.78 -9.61 13.31
CA PRO A 41 24.97 -9.32 14.73
C PRO A 41 23.63 -9.29 15.50
N THR A 42 23.68 -9.16 16.83
CA THR A 42 22.52 -9.37 17.73
C THR A 42 21.80 -8.08 18.20
N GLY A 43 21.94 -6.95 17.48
CA GLY A 43 21.49 -5.62 17.94
C GLY A 43 20.23 -5.06 17.28
N TYR A 44 19.89 -3.81 17.64
CA TYR A 44 18.82 -2.97 17.06
C TYR A 44 19.38 -2.02 15.99
N GLY A 45 18.53 -1.46 15.14
CA GLY A 45 18.91 -0.43 14.15
C GLY A 45 19.85 -0.96 13.06
N GLU A 46 19.70 -2.23 12.67
CA GLU A 46 20.67 -2.96 11.88
C GLU A 46 20.41 -2.93 10.36
N ILE A 47 19.43 -2.16 9.86
CA ILE A 47 19.09 -2.17 8.42
C ILE A 47 20.28 -1.88 7.50
N ILE A 48 21.20 -1.02 7.95
CA ILE A 48 22.40 -0.60 7.22
C ILE A 48 23.35 -1.77 6.91
N LYS A 49 23.19 -2.92 7.59
CA LYS A 49 24.01 -4.12 7.38
C LYS A 49 23.61 -4.90 6.12
N THR A 50 22.49 -4.54 5.51
CA THR A 50 22.09 -5.04 4.17
C THR A 50 22.88 -4.37 3.05
N GLU A 51 23.59 -3.27 3.33
CA GLU A 51 24.30 -2.38 2.39
C GLU A 51 23.41 -1.66 1.36
N SER A 52 22.32 -2.28 0.92
CA SER A 52 21.36 -1.74 -0.03
C SER A 52 20.23 -0.94 0.62
N TRP A 53 19.94 -1.21 1.90
CA TRP A 53 18.91 -0.50 2.67
C TRP A 53 19.55 0.39 3.73
N THR A 54 18.98 1.58 3.92
CA THR A 54 19.51 2.61 4.81
C THR A 54 18.39 3.33 5.57
N ASN A 55 18.76 4.15 6.56
CA ASN A 55 17.85 5.09 7.19
C ASN A 55 17.84 6.39 6.37
N ALA A 56 16.68 6.86 5.93
CA ALA A 56 16.58 8.17 5.24
C ALA A 56 16.69 9.36 6.22
N ASN A 57 16.49 9.11 7.52
CA ASN A 57 16.64 10.13 8.55
C ASN A 57 17.48 9.63 9.74
N GLY A 58 17.60 10.43 10.80
CA GLY A 58 18.33 10.06 12.04
C GLY A 58 17.70 8.93 12.88
N GLY A 59 16.79 8.16 12.28
CA GLY A 59 16.17 6.98 12.85
C GLY A 59 17.07 5.74 12.80
N THR A 60 16.56 4.66 13.38
CA THR A 60 17.27 3.39 13.57
C THR A 60 16.39 2.22 13.14
N VAL A 61 16.14 2.12 11.83
CA VAL A 61 15.32 1.04 11.25
C VAL A 61 15.93 -0.32 11.60
N ASP A 62 15.09 -1.18 12.17
CA ASP A 62 15.47 -2.53 12.55
C ASP A 62 15.47 -3.48 11.36
N LEU A 63 16.32 -4.50 11.44
CA LEU A 63 16.32 -5.66 10.55
C LEU A 63 15.93 -6.91 11.35
N PHE A 64 14.86 -7.57 10.93
CA PHE A 64 14.43 -8.87 11.45
C PHE A 64 14.83 -9.97 10.50
N ASP A 65 15.45 -11.03 11.04
CA ASP A 65 16.10 -12.06 10.26
C ASP A 65 15.62 -13.45 10.68
N LYS A 66 15.23 -14.27 9.69
CA LYS A 66 14.73 -15.64 9.92
C LYS A 66 15.80 -16.64 10.32
N LYS A 67 17.06 -16.42 9.93
CA LYS A 67 18.21 -17.24 10.33
C LYS A 67 18.59 -17.03 11.81
N LYS A 68 18.17 -15.92 12.44
CA LYS A 68 18.35 -15.68 13.89
C LYS A 68 17.50 -16.58 14.79
N SER A 69 16.52 -17.33 14.24
CA SER A 69 15.60 -18.18 15.01
C SER A 69 16.26 -19.30 15.83
N ASN A 70 17.49 -19.71 15.47
CA ASN A 70 18.14 -20.92 16.00
C ASN A 70 19.25 -20.72 17.05
N LYS A 71 19.49 -19.50 17.58
CA LYS A 71 20.46 -19.27 18.67
C LYS A 71 19.92 -18.30 19.72
N CYS A 72 20.43 -18.38 20.95
CA CYS A 72 19.93 -17.81 22.21
C CYS A 72 19.68 -16.27 22.29
N HIS A 73 19.59 -15.54 21.18
CA HIS A 73 19.29 -14.11 21.11
C HIS A 73 18.14 -13.84 20.13
N LYS A 74 16.90 -13.98 20.63
CA LYS A 74 15.65 -13.83 19.85
C LYS A 74 15.20 -12.39 19.61
N VAL A 75 16.03 -11.39 19.90
CA VAL A 75 15.59 -9.97 19.93
C VAL A 75 14.97 -9.56 18.58
N ASN A 76 15.64 -9.84 17.46
CA ASN A 76 15.15 -9.54 16.10
C ASN A 76 14.95 -10.80 15.26
N ALA A 77 14.49 -11.90 15.86
CA ALA A 77 14.27 -13.16 15.15
C ALA A 77 12.87 -13.22 14.52
N ILE A 78 12.73 -13.95 13.42
CA ILE A 78 11.42 -14.24 12.81
C ILE A 78 10.99 -15.67 13.20
N PRO A 79 9.73 -15.91 13.59
CA PRO A 79 8.64 -14.92 13.70
C PRO A 79 8.61 -14.16 15.04
N SER A 80 9.19 -14.70 16.10
CA SER A 80 9.10 -14.12 17.46
C SER A 80 10.27 -13.19 17.75
N ASN A 81 9.94 -11.93 18.02
CA ASN A 81 10.91 -10.86 18.30
C ASN A 81 10.47 -9.96 19.46
N TYR A 82 11.26 -8.92 19.74
CA TYR A 82 11.03 -8.02 20.86
C TYR A 82 9.75 -7.19 20.75
N MET A 83 9.26 -6.94 19.53
CA MET A 83 8.02 -6.18 19.24
C MET A 83 6.78 -7.05 19.06
N GLY A 84 6.92 -8.37 18.90
CA GLY A 84 5.77 -9.26 18.73
C GLY A 84 6.09 -10.56 18.00
N TYR A 85 5.05 -11.18 17.46
CA TYR A 85 5.08 -12.34 16.61
C TYR A 85 4.62 -11.96 15.20
N GLN A 86 5.51 -12.07 14.21
CA GLN A 86 5.15 -11.85 12.82
C GLN A 86 5.85 -12.86 11.91
N PRO A 87 5.14 -13.79 11.29
CA PRO A 87 5.70 -14.64 10.24
C PRO A 87 6.18 -13.82 9.05
N ALA A 88 7.27 -14.26 8.44
CA ALA A 88 7.71 -13.74 7.15
C ALA A 88 6.62 -13.92 6.08
N THR A 89 6.68 -13.09 5.05
CA THR A 89 5.80 -13.21 3.89
C THR A 89 6.16 -14.46 3.07
N ALA A 90 5.30 -14.87 2.14
CA ALA A 90 5.59 -16.02 1.27
C ALA A 90 6.79 -15.79 0.33
N SER A 91 7.06 -14.54 -0.02
CA SER A 91 8.14 -14.11 -0.93
C SER A 91 9.40 -13.61 -0.23
N GLY A 92 9.35 -13.39 1.09
CA GLY A 92 10.43 -12.77 1.86
C GLY A 92 10.98 -13.70 2.93
N GLU A 93 12.30 -13.61 3.17
CA GLU A 93 12.95 -14.28 4.30
C GLU A 93 13.08 -13.33 5.50
N ASN A 94 13.33 -12.04 5.26
CA ASN A 94 13.56 -11.00 6.27
C ASN A 94 12.57 -9.83 6.09
N TYR A 95 12.47 -8.98 7.10
CA TYR A 95 11.68 -7.74 7.01
C TYR A 95 12.28 -6.63 7.89
N ALA A 96 11.97 -5.38 7.56
CA ALA A 96 12.38 -4.23 8.36
C ALA A 96 11.34 -3.91 9.44
N GLY A 97 11.74 -3.14 10.46
CA GLY A 97 10.80 -2.52 11.38
C GLY A 97 11.10 -1.05 11.61
N ILE A 98 10.03 -0.25 11.68
CA ILE A 98 10.11 1.19 11.85
C ILE A 98 9.17 1.66 12.97
N ILE A 99 9.59 2.69 13.68
CA ILE A 99 8.71 3.54 14.47
C ILE A 99 8.15 4.61 13.52
N ALA A 100 6.93 4.39 13.01
CA ALA A 100 6.24 5.35 12.16
C ALA A 100 5.76 6.60 12.93
N TYR A 101 5.51 6.44 14.23
CA TYR A 101 5.09 7.54 15.11
C TYR A 101 5.42 7.22 16.56
N TYR A 102 5.78 8.25 17.33
CA TYR A 102 5.95 8.15 18.78
C TYR A 102 5.06 9.17 19.49
N ASP A 103 4.18 8.68 20.36
CA ASP A 103 3.42 9.49 21.32
C ASP A 103 4.30 9.70 22.56
N ASP A 104 4.77 10.92 22.82
CA ASP A 104 5.63 11.22 23.97
C ASP A 104 4.86 11.53 25.27
N GLY A 105 3.54 11.71 25.18
CA GLY A 105 2.67 11.95 26.33
C GLY A 105 2.60 13.34 26.85
N SER A 106 3.19 14.30 26.16
CA SER A 106 2.95 15.71 26.49
C SER A 106 1.53 16.15 26.15
N ASN A 107 0.74 15.32 25.44
CA ASN A 107 -0.67 15.60 25.14
C ASN A 107 -1.59 15.27 26.32
N ASN A 108 -1.87 16.29 27.13
CA ASN A 108 -2.90 16.30 28.18
C ASN A 108 -4.33 16.31 27.61
N SER A 109 -4.70 15.31 26.80
CA SER A 109 -6.09 15.08 26.44
C SER A 109 -6.76 14.18 27.50
N THR A 110 -7.70 14.76 28.24
CA THR A 110 -8.57 14.10 29.22
C THR A 110 -9.50 13.03 28.61
N ASP A 111 -9.50 12.84 27.28
CA ASP A 111 -10.22 11.74 26.57
C ASP A 111 -9.60 10.36 26.76
N SER A 112 -8.59 10.25 27.63
CA SER A 112 -7.78 9.05 27.83
C SER A 112 -8.51 7.85 28.45
N ALA A 113 -9.81 7.93 28.71
CA ALA A 113 -10.53 6.86 29.38
C ALA A 113 -11.13 5.79 28.44
N ASN A 114 -11.71 6.10 27.26
CA ASN A 114 -12.73 5.18 26.70
C ASN A 114 -12.91 5.10 25.15
N ASN A 115 -11.85 5.13 24.32
CA ASN A 115 -11.90 5.31 22.83
C ASN A 115 -12.16 6.78 22.46
N ALA A 116 -11.77 7.38 21.33
CA ALA A 116 -11.35 6.94 20.01
C ALA A 116 -10.62 8.15 19.38
N VAL A 117 -9.62 7.94 18.51
CA VAL A 117 -8.91 9.01 17.76
C VAL A 117 -8.13 10.00 18.66
N LEU A 118 -6.80 9.92 18.59
CA LEU A 118 -5.96 10.90 19.22
C LEU A 118 -5.74 12.06 18.23
N HIS A 119 -6.39 13.20 18.49
CA HIS A 119 -5.99 14.47 17.88
C HIS A 119 -4.69 14.94 18.55
N LEU A 120 -3.59 14.29 18.19
CA LEU A 120 -2.29 14.57 18.77
C LEU A 120 -1.81 15.91 18.24
N LYS A 121 -1.83 16.95 19.09
CA LYS A 121 -0.90 18.06 18.91
C LYS A 121 0.49 17.45 18.87
N ASP A 122 1.35 17.86 17.95
CA ASP A 122 2.71 17.32 17.92
C ASP A 122 3.32 17.48 19.31
N GLY A 123 3.57 16.36 19.98
CA GLY A 123 4.26 16.38 21.25
C GLY A 123 5.64 17.01 21.08
N TYR A 124 6.32 17.21 22.20
CA TYR A 124 7.70 17.70 22.23
C TYR A 124 8.65 16.88 21.32
N LYS A 125 8.43 15.57 21.16
CA LYS A 125 9.27 14.69 20.33
C LYS A 125 8.58 14.26 19.04
N LYS A 126 8.85 14.98 17.96
CA LYS A 126 8.52 14.59 16.57
C LYS A 126 9.44 13.45 16.14
N TYR A 127 9.06 12.19 16.37
CA TYR A 127 9.89 11.03 16.04
C TYR A 127 9.20 10.11 15.01
N SER A 128 9.90 9.82 13.91
CA SER A 128 9.54 8.83 12.89
C SER A 128 10.81 8.25 12.28
N GLU A 129 10.77 7.01 11.83
CA GLU A 129 11.85 6.34 11.10
C GLU A 129 11.40 6.07 9.66
N TYR A 130 12.37 6.04 8.74
CA TYR A 130 12.12 5.82 7.32
C TYR A 130 13.13 4.83 6.74
N LEU A 131 12.61 3.74 6.20
CA LEU A 131 13.37 2.75 5.45
C LEU A 131 13.62 3.28 4.03
N GLN A 132 14.87 3.27 3.58
CA GLN A 132 15.22 3.69 2.22
C GLN A 132 15.96 2.60 1.46
N GLY A 133 15.52 2.33 0.24
CA GLY A 133 16.16 1.41 -0.70
C GLY A 133 16.53 2.12 -2.00
N GLU A 134 17.51 1.53 -2.70
CA GLU A 134 17.96 1.98 -4.03
C GLU A 134 17.40 1.08 -5.14
N LEU A 135 16.96 1.72 -6.23
CA LEU A 135 16.53 1.05 -7.45
C LEU A 135 17.75 0.71 -8.31
N ALA A 136 17.74 -0.49 -8.91
CA ALA A 136 18.80 -0.98 -9.79
C ALA A 136 19.05 -0.05 -10.98
N GLU A 137 17.99 0.59 -11.46
CA GLU A 137 18.03 1.62 -12.49
C GLU A 137 17.07 2.76 -12.15
N PRO A 138 17.38 4.01 -12.56
CA PRO A 138 16.45 5.13 -12.41
C PRO A 138 15.17 4.89 -13.21
N LEU A 139 14.03 5.37 -12.69
CA LEU A 139 12.78 5.32 -13.42
C LEU A 139 12.84 6.22 -14.66
N ILE A 140 12.17 5.78 -15.73
CA ILE A 140 12.12 6.49 -17.01
C ILE A 140 10.89 7.40 -17.04
N ALA A 141 11.12 8.68 -17.32
CA ALA A 141 10.08 9.70 -17.46
C ALA A 141 8.91 9.24 -18.34
N GLY A 142 7.68 9.48 -17.90
CA GLY A 142 6.45 9.16 -18.63
C GLY A 142 6.05 7.68 -18.63
N LYS A 143 6.87 6.77 -18.08
CA LYS A 143 6.46 5.37 -17.88
C LYS A 143 5.70 5.20 -16.57
N THR A 144 4.68 4.35 -16.59
CA THR A 144 3.94 3.95 -15.40
C THR A 144 4.65 2.79 -14.69
N TYR A 145 4.86 2.95 -13.40
CA TYR A 145 5.40 1.94 -12.50
C TYR A 145 4.36 1.56 -11.45
N GLN A 146 4.38 0.30 -11.06
CA GLN A 146 3.71 -0.21 -9.88
C GLN A 146 4.69 -0.14 -8.71
N VAL A 147 4.24 0.42 -7.60
CA VAL A 147 4.93 0.40 -6.32
C VAL A 147 4.10 -0.39 -5.34
N SER A 148 4.70 -1.33 -4.62
CA SER A 148 4.04 -2.05 -3.55
C SER A 148 4.98 -2.36 -2.40
N PHE A 149 4.44 -2.50 -1.20
CA PHE A 149 5.14 -3.01 -0.02
C PHE A 149 4.11 -3.51 0.98
N LYS A 150 4.45 -4.49 1.79
CA LYS A 150 3.59 -4.99 2.86
C LYS A 150 3.92 -4.33 4.17
N VAL A 151 2.89 -4.06 4.95
CA VAL A 151 3.02 -3.54 6.31
C VAL A 151 2.20 -4.38 7.28
N ASN A 152 2.65 -4.48 8.51
CA ASN A 152 1.88 -5.08 9.60
C ASN A 152 2.18 -4.29 10.89
N LEU A 153 1.15 -4.04 11.69
CA LEU A 153 1.32 -3.38 12.97
C LEU A 153 1.86 -4.38 13.99
N ALA A 154 3.02 -4.10 14.61
CA ALA A 154 3.56 -5.04 15.60
C ALA A 154 2.64 -5.21 16.82
N ASP A 155 2.58 -6.42 17.38
CA ASP A 155 1.71 -6.75 18.53
C ASP A 155 1.85 -5.80 19.73
N LYS A 156 3.09 -5.37 20.01
CA LYS A 156 3.38 -4.45 21.12
C LYS A 156 3.29 -2.98 20.72
N SER A 157 2.83 -2.68 19.50
CA SER A 157 2.56 -1.32 19.08
C SER A 157 1.39 -0.76 19.87
N GLY A 158 1.61 0.37 20.54
CA GLY A 158 0.61 1.07 21.34
C GLY A 158 -0.26 2.03 20.53
N ARG A 159 0.19 2.39 19.32
CA ARG A 159 -0.49 3.28 18.39
C ARG A 159 -0.60 2.67 17.00
N ALA A 160 -1.50 3.21 16.19
CA ALA A 160 -1.58 2.99 14.75
C ALA A 160 -1.86 4.31 14.05
N VAL A 161 -1.40 4.47 12.80
CA VAL A 161 -1.40 5.76 12.09
C VAL A 161 -1.91 5.68 10.66
N SER A 162 -2.34 6.83 10.12
CA SER A 162 -2.82 7.03 8.76
C SER A 162 -1.89 7.90 7.91
N CYS A 163 -0.62 7.52 7.84
CA CYS A 163 0.38 8.26 7.08
C CYS A 163 1.43 7.36 6.42
N LEU A 164 1.30 6.04 6.54
CA LEU A 164 2.24 5.14 5.90
C LEU A 164 2.22 5.40 4.40
N GLY A 165 3.40 5.45 3.78
CA GLY A 165 3.54 5.89 2.41
C GLY A 165 4.91 5.62 1.84
N ALA A 166 5.10 6.01 0.59
CA ALA A 166 6.35 5.88 -0.13
C ALA A 166 6.67 7.16 -0.94
N LEU A 167 7.91 7.60 -0.82
CA LEU A 167 8.50 8.72 -1.53
C LEU A 167 9.56 8.18 -2.50
N LEU A 168 9.43 8.55 -3.78
CA LEU A 168 10.36 8.28 -4.87
C LEU A 168 11.16 9.56 -5.18
N THR A 169 12.48 9.46 -5.19
CA THR A 169 13.39 10.59 -5.44
C THR A 169 14.57 10.19 -6.32
N SER A 170 15.12 11.15 -7.07
CA SER A 170 16.32 10.95 -7.89
C SER A 170 17.61 10.94 -7.09
N THR A 171 17.61 11.64 -5.94
CA THR A 171 18.71 11.66 -4.99
C THR A 171 18.32 10.96 -3.70
N LYS A 172 19.34 10.46 -3.00
CA LYS A 172 19.17 9.88 -1.67
C LYS A 172 18.66 10.95 -0.69
N VAL A 173 17.80 10.53 0.23
CA VAL A 173 17.23 11.41 1.27
C VAL A 173 18.06 11.22 2.53
N GLU A 174 18.65 12.29 3.05
CA GLU A 174 19.55 12.23 4.21
C GLU A 174 19.21 13.35 5.21
N GLN A 175 18.24 13.09 6.10
CA GLN A 175 17.87 14.01 7.17
C GLN A 175 18.57 13.64 8.49
N GLN A 176 19.30 14.55 9.11
CA GLN A 176 19.99 14.23 10.37
C GLN A 176 19.04 14.07 11.57
N SER A 177 17.92 14.78 11.59
CA SER A 177 16.91 14.62 12.65
C SER A 177 16.09 13.34 12.46
N ASN A 178 15.57 12.81 13.56
CA ASN A 178 14.64 11.69 13.57
C ASN A 178 13.17 12.13 13.45
N SER A 179 12.92 13.33 12.89
CA SER A 179 11.57 13.86 12.69
C SER A 179 10.96 13.41 11.37
N PHE A 180 9.66 13.70 11.19
CA PHE A 180 9.00 13.50 9.90
C PHE A 180 9.76 14.19 8.78
N ILE A 181 9.91 13.48 7.67
CA ILE A 181 10.40 14.02 6.41
C ILE A 181 9.27 14.89 5.83
N SER A 182 9.62 16.12 5.41
CA SER A 182 8.66 17.10 4.89
C SER A 182 8.40 16.99 3.38
N GLN A 183 9.19 16.19 2.66
CA GLN A 183 8.98 15.95 1.23
C GLN A 183 7.64 15.25 1.00
N LYS A 184 6.86 15.75 0.04
CA LYS A 184 5.55 15.16 -0.31
C LYS A 184 5.78 13.78 -0.95
N PRO A 185 5.26 12.70 -0.36
CA PRO A 185 5.36 11.38 -0.97
C PRO A 185 4.46 11.26 -2.19
N GLN A 186 4.81 10.37 -3.12
CA GLN A 186 3.93 9.99 -4.23
C GLN A 186 2.80 9.09 -3.72
N PHE A 187 3.04 8.35 -2.64
CA PHE A 187 2.06 7.44 -2.05
C PHE A 187 1.89 7.72 -0.56
N ILE A 188 0.64 7.87 -0.12
CA ILE A 188 0.28 8.02 1.29
C ILE A 188 -1.06 7.35 1.56
N SER A 189 -1.15 6.61 2.65
CA SER A 189 -2.39 6.13 3.23
C SER A 189 -2.96 7.19 4.14
N HIS A 190 -4.21 7.61 3.92
CA HIS A 190 -5.01 8.32 4.93
C HIS A 190 -5.91 7.39 5.75
N ARG A 191 -5.73 6.07 5.60
CA ARG A 191 -6.37 5.05 6.42
C ARG A 191 -5.46 4.62 7.56
N ILE A 192 -6.02 4.44 8.75
CA ILE A 192 -5.30 3.87 9.88
C ILE A 192 -5.06 2.39 9.62
N ILE A 193 -3.81 2.00 9.49
CA ILE A 193 -3.42 0.59 9.34
C ILE A 193 -3.16 0.03 10.73
N SER A 194 -4.01 -0.88 11.20
CA SER A 194 -3.90 -1.43 12.56
C SER A 194 -4.02 -2.96 12.63
N ASP A 195 -3.98 -3.64 11.48
CA ASP A 195 -3.91 -5.10 11.45
C ASP A 195 -2.55 -5.54 11.99
N SER A 196 -2.59 -6.36 13.05
CA SER A 196 -1.42 -6.94 13.70
C SER A 196 -1.30 -8.45 13.47
N LEU A 197 -2.22 -9.05 12.72
CA LEU A 197 -2.25 -10.48 12.44
C LEU A 197 -1.80 -10.77 11.01
N ASN A 198 -2.29 -9.97 10.06
CA ASN A 198 -2.06 -10.18 8.65
C ASN A 198 -1.21 -9.07 8.06
N TRP A 199 -0.43 -9.42 7.05
CA TRP A 199 0.24 -8.43 6.21
C TRP A 199 -0.79 -7.68 5.38
N VAL A 200 -0.76 -6.35 5.46
CA VAL A 200 -1.53 -5.45 4.60
C VAL A 200 -0.63 -5.05 3.44
N THR A 201 -1.02 -5.39 2.22
CA THR A 201 -0.30 -4.94 1.02
C THR A 201 -0.68 -3.50 0.73
N MET A 202 0.30 -2.61 0.73
CA MET A 202 0.20 -1.26 0.20
C MET A 202 0.62 -1.28 -1.27
N TYR A 203 -0.15 -0.65 -2.15
CA TYR A 203 0.08 -0.71 -3.59
C TYR A 203 -0.34 0.59 -4.30
N GLY A 204 0.38 1.06 -5.30
CA GLY A 204 0.01 2.22 -6.10
C GLY A 204 0.63 2.21 -7.48
N ALA A 205 0.05 3.00 -8.39
CA ALA A 205 0.60 3.24 -9.72
C ALA A 205 1.14 4.67 -9.79
N TYR A 206 2.30 4.86 -10.41
CA TYR A 206 2.96 6.15 -10.54
C TYR A 206 3.54 6.34 -11.93
N ILE A 207 3.23 7.47 -12.56
CA ILE A 207 3.97 7.89 -13.76
C ILE A 207 5.23 8.59 -13.31
N ALA A 208 6.38 8.02 -13.64
CA ALA A 208 7.66 8.59 -13.28
C ALA A 208 7.86 9.96 -13.94
N ALA A 209 8.34 10.93 -13.16
CA ALA A 209 8.89 12.17 -13.69
C ALA A 209 10.26 11.93 -14.37
N GLY A 210 10.94 10.86 -13.96
CA GLY A 210 12.21 10.41 -14.52
C GLY A 210 13.39 10.69 -13.60
N GLY A 211 14.31 9.74 -13.54
CA GLY A 211 15.53 9.82 -12.73
C GLY A 211 15.36 9.38 -11.28
N GLU A 212 14.14 9.05 -10.83
CA GLU A 212 13.90 8.51 -9.49
C GLU A 212 14.69 7.21 -9.31
N LYS A 213 15.58 7.18 -8.32
CA LYS A 213 16.48 6.05 -8.05
C LYS A 213 16.36 5.53 -6.63
N PHE A 214 15.59 6.19 -5.78
CA PHE A 214 15.42 5.81 -4.38
C PHE A 214 13.94 5.72 -4.03
N ILE A 215 13.60 4.74 -3.20
CA ILE A 215 12.29 4.62 -2.55
C ILE A 215 12.48 4.77 -1.04
N THR A 216 11.70 5.63 -0.42
CA THR A 216 11.70 5.89 1.02
C THR A 216 10.33 5.61 1.59
N ILE A 217 10.23 4.68 2.55
CA ILE A 217 8.98 4.19 3.14
C ILE A 217 8.94 4.58 4.61
N GLY A 218 7.82 5.16 5.04
CA GLY A 218 7.59 5.56 6.43
C GLY A 218 6.27 6.32 6.58
N CYS A 219 6.13 7.06 7.68
CA CYS A 219 4.96 7.91 7.91
C CYS A 219 5.17 9.32 7.38
N PHE A 220 4.43 9.76 6.39
CA PHE A 220 4.48 11.14 5.90
C PHE A 220 3.29 11.92 6.47
N LYS A 221 3.53 12.82 7.42
CA LYS A 221 2.44 13.54 8.10
C LYS A 221 1.94 14.70 7.22
N ASP A 222 0.64 14.74 6.96
CA ASP A 222 -0.07 15.85 6.31
C ASP A 222 -1.28 16.31 7.15
N GLU A 223 -2.13 17.16 6.58
CA GLU A 223 -3.35 17.65 7.24
C GLU A 223 -4.36 16.55 7.61
N ASN A 224 -4.29 15.39 6.95
CA ASN A 224 -5.21 14.26 7.15
C ASN A 224 -4.64 13.21 8.10
N PHE A 225 -3.47 13.46 8.69
CA PHE A 225 -2.85 12.56 9.65
C PHE A 225 -3.74 12.28 10.86
N GLN A 226 -3.94 11.00 11.15
CA GLN A 226 -4.63 10.48 12.31
C GLN A 226 -3.77 9.42 13.00
N ALA A 227 -3.92 9.34 14.31
CA ALA A 227 -3.37 8.28 15.14
C ALA A 227 -4.42 7.78 16.14
N ILE A 228 -4.40 6.49 16.46
CA ILE A 228 -5.26 5.89 17.51
C ILE A 228 -4.43 5.13 18.53
N LYS A 229 -5.00 4.93 19.72
CA LYS A 229 -4.51 3.92 20.67
C LYS A 229 -4.96 2.53 20.24
N THR A 230 -4.07 1.55 20.32
CA THR A 230 -4.33 0.14 20.01
C THR A 230 -4.32 -0.75 21.26
N VAL A 231 -3.75 -0.25 22.36
CA VAL A 231 -3.66 -0.95 23.66
C VAL A 231 -4.56 -0.31 24.71
N LYS A 232 -5.05 -1.13 25.64
CA LYS A 232 -5.85 -0.67 26.78
C LYS A 232 -4.96 0.04 27.81
N PRO A 233 -5.47 1.03 28.58
CA PRO A 233 -4.67 1.84 29.52
C PRO A 233 -3.89 1.06 30.59
N LEU A 234 -4.32 -0.15 30.94
CA LEU A 234 -3.71 -0.97 32.00
C LEU A 234 -2.64 -1.95 31.47
N GLN A 235 -2.45 -2.02 30.15
CA GLN A 235 -1.41 -2.84 29.53
C GLN A 235 -0.19 -1.98 29.25
N ASN A 236 1.00 -2.58 29.29
CA ASN A 236 2.28 -1.89 29.07
C ASN A 236 2.31 -1.23 27.66
N ASP A 237 1.91 0.03 27.59
CA ASP A 237 1.77 0.81 26.36
C ASP A 237 3.14 1.26 25.86
N SER A 238 3.57 0.75 24.70
CA SER A 238 4.84 1.18 24.09
C SER A 238 4.80 2.62 23.59
N ARG A 239 3.59 3.18 23.40
CA ARG A 239 3.31 4.51 22.84
C ARG A 239 3.83 4.73 21.43
N LYS A 240 4.34 3.69 20.79
CA LYS A 240 4.84 3.69 19.41
C LYS A 240 3.76 3.21 18.47
N ALA A 241 3.74 3.76 17.26
CA ALA A 241 3.20 3.09 16.09
C ALA A 241 4.36 2.37 15.40
N TYR A 242 4.54 1.09 15.71
CA TYR A 242 5.64 0.29 15.17
C TYR A 242 5.11 -0.65 14.09
N TYR A 243 5.72 -0.58 12.91
CA TYR A 243 5.32 -1.39 11.76
C TYR A 243 6.48 -2.24 11.25
N TYR A 244 6.17 -3.48 10.90
CA TYR A 244 7.03 -4.29 10.05
C TYR A 244 6.79 -3.93 8.58
N ILE A 245 7.85 -3.95 7.76
CA ILE A 245 7.79 -3.67 6.32
C ILE A 245 8.48 -4.80 5.54
N ALA A 246 7.80 -5.38 4.56
CA ALA A 246 8.29 -6.48 3.74
C ALA A 246 7.86 -6.33 2.26
N ASP A 247 8.34 -7.22 1.39
CA ASP A 247 7.92 -7.35 -0.02
C ASP A 247 7.91 -6.01 -0.80
N VAL A 248 8.93 -5.18 -0.61
CA VAL A 248 9.01 -3.90 -1.32
C VAL A 248 9.31 -4.14 -2.80
N SER A 249 8.49 -3.55 -3.66
CA SER A 249 8.59 -3.69 -5.10
C SER A 249 8.33 -2.38 -5.81
N VAL A 250 9.16 -2.11 -6.82
CA VAL A 250 8.95 -1.05 -7.82
C VAL A 250 9.22 -1.70 -9.16
N GLY A 251 8.28 -1.68 -10.09
CA GLY A 251 8.50 -2.28 -11.40
C GLY A 251 7.56 -1.70 -12.45
N PRO A 252 7.83 -1.92 -13.76
CA PRO A 252 6.90 -1.55 -14.82
C PRO A 252 5.47 -1.97 -14.46
N TYR A 253 4.52 -1.04 -14.62
CA TYR A 253 3.12 -1.32 -14.38
C TYR A 253 2.66 -2.42 -15.34
N VAL A 254 2.31 -3.55 -14.77
CA VAL A 254 1.58 -4.61 -15.48
C VAL A 254 0.18 -4.55 -14.92
N ALA A 255 -0.81 -4.33 -15.78
CA ALA A 255 -2.20 -4.43 -15.38
C ALA A 255 -2.42 -5.84 -14.80
N LYS A 256 -2.41 -5.96 -13.47
CA LYS A 256 -2.63 -7.20 -12.76
C LYS A 256 -3.56 -6.97 -11.57
N PRO A 257 -4.64 -7.76 -11.46
CA PRO A 257 -5.51 -7.78 -10.30
C PRO A 257 -4.82 -8.61 -9.23
N ASP A 258 -4.35 -8.00 -8.15
CA ASP A 258 -4.04 -8.75 -6.92
C ASP A 258 -4.93 -8.22 -5.80
N MET A 259 -5.74 -9.11 -5.25
CA MET A 259 -7.09 -8.86 -4.71
C MET A 259 -7.12 -8.50 -3.21
N ASP A 260 -5.96 -8.41 -2.56
CA ASP A 260 -5.82 -8.07 -1.12
C ASP A 260 -5.02 -6.78 -0.88
N ALA A 261 -4.76 -6.00 -1.92
CA ALA A 261 -3.97 -4.78 -1.84
C ALA A 261 -4.83 -3.57 -1.46
N VAL A 262 -4.40 -2.84 -0.43
CA VAL A 262 -4.89 -1.50 -0.19
C VAL A 262 -4.15 -0.56 -1.14
N VAL A 263 -4.92 0.09 -2.00
CA VAL A 263 -4.38 1.01 -2.99
C VAL A 263 -4.09 2.37 -2.35
N PHE A 264 -2.87 2.89 -2.50
CA PHE A 264 -2.38 4.14 -1.95
C PHE A 264 -1.62 4.91 -3.03
N GLY A 265 -1.89 6.21 -3.14
CA GLY A 265 -1.28 7.20 -4.03
C GLY A 265 -1.54 7.08 -5.53
N VAL A 266 -2.50 7.89 -6.00
CA VAL A 266 -2.25 9.13 -6.76
C VAL A 266 -3.50 9.98 -6.56
N ASP A 267 -3.41 11.06 -5.78
CA ASP A 267 -4.51 11.97 -5.40
C ASP A 267 -5.89 11.27 -5.29
N TYR A 268 -6.06 10.45 -4.25
CA TYR A 268 -7.38 9.94 -3.92
C TYR A 268 -8.25 11.09 -3.40
N VAL A 269 -8.99 11.72 -4.31
CA VAL A 269 -10.20 12.41 -3.93
C VAL A 269 -11.24 11.31 -3.76
N GLU A 270 -11.62 11.02 -2.52
CA GLU A 270 -12.84 10.28 -2.24
C GLU A 270 -13.99 11.10 -2.82
N LEU A 271 -14.57 10.59 -3.90
CA LEU A 271 -15.66 11.27 -4.60
C LEU A 271 -16.99 11.02 -3.89
N MET A 272 -17.13 9.90 -3.18
CA MET A 272 -18.37 9.51 -2.52
C MET A 272 -18.20 8.33 -1.55
N ASP A 273 -18.90 8.40 -0.41
CA ASP A 273 -19.14 7.30 0.54
C ASP A 273 -20.63 6.90 0.52
N LEU A 274 -20.93 5.74 -0.08
CA LEU A 274 -22.30 5.24 -0.25
C LEU A 274 -22.62 4.13 0.74
N HIS A 275 -23.68 4.30 1.54
CA HIS A 275 -24.06 3.34 2.56
C HIS A 275 -25.20 2.40 2.15
N PHE A 276 -25.07 1.11 2.47
CA PHE A 276 -26.04 0.07 2.13
C PHE A 276 -26.80 -0.47 3.34
N ASP A 277 -28.02 -0.92 3.07
CA ASP A 277 -28.79 -1.68 4.04
C ASP A 277 -28.22 -3.08 4.25
N ASN A 278 -28.71 -3.74 5.30
CA ASN A 278 -28.21 -5.06 5.69
C ASN A 278 -28.43 -6.07 4.56
N ALA A 279 -27.40 -6.89 4.28
CA ALA A 279 -27.44 -7.95 3.26
C ALA A 279 -27.92 -7.50 1.86
N SER A 280 -27.80 -6.20 1.53
CA SER A 280 -28.27 -5.64 0.26
C SER A 280 -27.15 -4.97 -0.53
N ALA A 281 -27.22 -5.12 -1.87
CA ALA A 281 -26.43 -4.39 -2.86
C ALA A 281 -27.27 -3.34 -3.63
N THR A 282 -28.52 -3.12 -3.24
CA THR A 282 -29.38 -2.08 -3.82
C THR A 282 -28.92 -0.71 -3.33
N ILE A 283 -28.66 0.20 -4.27
CA ILE A 283 -28.34 1.60 -3.97
C ILE A 283 -29.58 2.27 -3.38
N ASP A 284 -29.45 2.84 -2.18
CA ASP A 284 -30.50 3.62 -1.54
C ASP A 284 -30.81 4.86 -2.40
N PRO A 285 -32.08 5.10 -2.80
CA PRO A 285 -32.43 6.17 -3.73
C PRO A 285 -31.93 7.57 -3.36
N LYS A 286 -31.69 7.82 -2.07
CA LYS A 286 -31.14 9.10 -1.60
C LYS A 286 -29.76 9.44 -2.19
N PHE A 287 -29.00 8.43 -2.62
CA PHE A 287 -27.67 8.62 -3.20
C PHE A 287 -27.68 8.92 -4.69
N TYR A 288 -28.83 8.80 -5.38
CA TYR A 288 -28.85 8.97 -6.84
C TYR A 288 -28.49 10.40 -7.29
N ASN A 289 -28.87 11.42 -6.51
CA ASN A 289 -28.52 12.81 -6.85
C ASN A 289 -27.01 13.04 -6.80
N GLU A 290 -26.36 12.59 -5.73
CA GLU A 290 -24.90 12.72 -5.57
C GLU A 290 -24.14 11.84 -6.58
N LEU A 291 -24.62 10.62 -6.85
CA LEU A 291 -24.06 9.78 -7.92
C LEU A 291 -24.20 10.41 -9.31
N ASP A 292 -25.27 11.16 -9.56
CA ASP A 292 -25.47 11.87 -10.82
C ASP A 292 -24.48 13.03 -10.99
N GLU A 293 -24.18 13.74 -9.91
CA GLU A 293 -23.15 14.79 -9.89
C GLU A 293 -21.76 14.21 -10.15
N VAL A 294 -21.41 13.12 -9.44
CA VAL A 294 -20.15 12.38 -9.63
C VAL A 294 -20.04 11.85 -11.06
N ALA A 295 -21.08 11.18 -11.59
CA ALA A 295 -21.08 10.67 -12.95
C ALA A 295 -20.95 11.80 -13.99
N SER A 296 -21.67 12.90 -13.80
CA SER A 296 -21.58 14.07 -14.70
C SER A 296 -20.17 14.66 -14.73
N TRP A 297 -19.48 14.68 -13.58
CA TRP A 297 -18.09 15.10 -13.51
C TRP A 297 -17.15 14.08 -14.20
N MET A 298 -17.33 12.79 -13.97
CA MET A 298 -16.53 11.73 -14.62
C MET A 298 -16.66 11.76 -16.15
N VAL A 299 -17.87 11.99 -16.67
CA VAL A 299 -18.13 12.13 -18.12
C VAL A 299 -17.38 13.31 -18.72
N LYS A 300 -17.27 14.43 -17.98
CA LYS A 300 -16.50 15.61 -18.40
C LYS A 300 -14.98 15.38 -18.34
N ASN A 301 -14.53 14.32 -17.67
CA ASN A 301 -13.11 14.00 -17.46
C ASN A 301 -12.77 12.57 -17.96
N PRO A 302 -12.94 12.28 -19.27
CA PRO A 302 -12.84 10.92 -19.80
C PRO A 302 -11.42 10.32 -19.82
N GLY A 303 -10.38 11.08 -19.48
CA GLY A 303 -9.00 10.59 -19.32
C GLY A 303 -8.71 10.04 -17.92
N LEU A 304 -9.60 10.25 -16.96
CA LEU A 304 -9.40 9.83 -15.57
C LEU A 304 -9.93 8.41 -15.34
N SER A 305 -9.27 7.69 -14.44
CA SER A 305 -9.65 6.34 -14.00
C SER A 305 -10.15 6.35 -12.56
N PHE A 306 -11.06 5.43 -12.26
CA PHE A 306 -11.78 5.39 -11.00
C PHE A 306 -11.84 3.99 -10.42
N PHE A 307 -11.59 3.89 -9.12
CA PHE A 307 -11.64 2.65 -8.37
C PHE A 307 -12.86 2.68 -7.45
N ILE A 308 -13.68 1.63 -7.50
CA ILE A 308 -14.93 1.52 -6.76
C ILE A 308 -14.78 0.34 -5.79
N ALA A 309 -14.63 0.65 -4.51
CA ALA A 309 -14.33 -0.31 -3.46
C ALA A 309 -15.59 -0.62 -2.65
N GLY A 310 -16.02 -1.88 -2.61
CA GLY A 310 -17.18 -2.31 -1.82
C GLY A 310 -16.79 -2.97 -0.49
N TYR A 311 -17.61 -2.77 0.55
CA TYR A 311 -17.35 -3.28 1.90
C TYR A 311 -18.64 -3.76 2.59
N THR A 312 -18.47 -4.57 3.63
CA THR A 312 -19.53 -5.09 4.52
C THR A 312 -19.20 -4.85 5.99
N ASP A 313 -20.17 -5.07 6.87
CA ASP A 313 -19.90 -5.18 8.31
C ASP A 313 -19.60 -6.64 8.69
N LYS A 314 -19.20 -6.89 9.95
CA LYS A 314 -18.75 -8.22 10.39
C LYS A 314 -19.90 -9.16 10.78
N THR A 315 -21.12 -8.91 10.31
CA THR A 315 -22.29 -9.73 10.71
C THR A 315 -22.43 -11.04 9.91
N GLY A 316 -21.98 -11.07 8.65
CA GLY A 316 -21.89 -12.28 7.84
C GLY A 316 -20.54 -13.00 7.96
N SER A 317 -20.46 -14.24 7.48
CA SER A 317 -19.18 -14.92 7.22
C SER A 317 -18.53 -14.38 5.94
N ASP A 318 -17.23 -14.58 5.75
CA ASP A 318 -16.50 -14.14 4.56
C ASP A 318 -17.11 -14.72 3.26
N VAL A 319 -17.56 -15.98 3.27
CA VAL A 319 -18.31 -16.64 2.17
C VAL A 319 -19.55 -15.84 1.72
N ILE A 320 -20.15 -15.05 2.61
CA ILE A 320 -21.30 -14.19 2.32
C ILE A 320 -20.85 -12.75 2.03
N ASN A 321 -19.91 -12.24 2.83
CA ASN A 321 -19.50 -10.84 2.81
C ASN A 321 -18.68 -10.49 1.57
N ASP A 322 -17.80 -11.39 1.14
CA ASP A 322 -16.92 -11.18 0.00
C ASP A 322 -17.73 -10.98 -1.29
N PRO A 323 -18.63 -11.91 -1.70
CA PRO A 323 -19.45 -11.68 -2.89
C PRO A 323 -20.39 -10.47 -2.72
N LEU A 324 -20.96 -10.23 -1.54
CA LEU A 324 -21.83 -9.07 -1.30
C LEU A 324 -21.09 -7.74 -1.48
N SER A 325 -19.83 -7.66 -1.04
CA SER A 325 -19.01 -6.46 -1.21
C SER A 325 -18.73 -6.17 -2.69
N VAL A 326 -18.44 -7.21 -3.48
CA VAL A 326 -18.27 -7.11 -4.93
C VAL A 326 -19.57 -6.67 -5.62
N ASP A 327 -20.71 -7.23 -5.22
CA ASP A 327 -22.01 -6.90 -5.80
C ASP A 327 -22.39 -5.43 -5.57
N ARG A 328 -22.05 -4.87 -4.40
CA ARG A 328 -22.21 -3.44 -4.11
C ARG A 328 -21.38 -2.56 -5.04
N ALA A 329 -20.10 -2.88 -5.20
CA ALA A 329 -19.22 -2.13 -6.11
C ALA A 329 -19.72 -2.21 -7.57
N LYS A 330 -20.16 -3.40 -8.01
CA LYS A 330 -20.75 -3.59 -9.35
C LYS A 330 -22.05 -2.82 -9.53
N ALA A 331 -22.90 -2.73 -8.51
CA ALA A 331 -24.13 -1.95 -8.57
C ALA A 331 -23.84 -0.46 -8.85
N VAL A 332 -22.85 0.10 -8.14
CA VAL A 332 -22.40 1.49 -8.36
C VAL A 332 -21.77 1.66 -9.74
N LYS A 333 -20.87 0.75 -10.16
CA LYS A 333 -20.29 0.77 -11.51
C LYS A 333 -21.36 0.75 -12.60
N LYS A 334 -22.34 -0.15 -12.49
CA LYS A 334 -23.46 -0.26 -13.44
C LYS A 334 -24.25 1.06 -13.51
N TYR A 335 -24.48 1.69 -12.37
CA TYR A 335 -25.15 2.99 -12.31
C TYR A 335 -24.34 4.08 -13.05
N LEU A 336 -23.05 4.21 -12.75
CA LEU A 336 -22.17 5.19 -13.41
C LEU A 336 -22.09 4.98 -14.92
N ILE A 337 -22.02 3.72 -15.38
CA ILE A 337 -22.07 3.38 -16.82
C ILE A 337 -23.40 3.83 -17.43
N SER A 338 -24.53 3.60 -16.74
CA SER A 338 -25.84 4.04 -17.21
C SER A 338 -25.97 5.56 -17.35
N LYS A 339 -25.11 6.31 -16.65
CA LYS A 339 -25.00 7.78 -16.72
C LYS A 339 -23.95 8.26 -17.73
N GLY A 340 -23.32 7.34 -18.48
CA GLY A 340 -22.41 7.64 -19.59
C GLY A 340 -20.92 7.57 -19.23
N VAL A 341 -20.55 7.17 -18.02
CA VAL A 341 -19.14 6.96 -17.67
C VAL A 341 -18.61 5.73 -18.43
N LYS A 342 -17.47 5.88 -19.11
CA LYS A 342 -16.87 4.78 -19.86
C LYS A 342 -16.48 3.64 -18.93
N GLU A 343 -16.91 2.43 -19.26
CA GLU A 343 -16.58 1.25 -18.46
C GLU A 343 -15.07 1.03 -18.31
N SER A 344 -14.29 1.35 -19.36
CA SER A 344 -12.82 1.27 -19.35
C SER A 344 -12.16 2.12 -18.26
N ASN A 345 -12.86 3.13 -17.75
CA ASN A 345 -12.37 4.04 -16.73
C ASN A 345 -12.77 3.58 -15.32
N LEU A 346 -13.53 2.48 -15.18
CA LEU A 346 -14.09 2.02 -13.92
C LEU A 346 -13.56 0.63 -13.55
N VAL A 347 -12.81 0.57 -12.46
CA VAL A 347 -12.36 -0.67 -11.82
C VAL A 347 -13.15 -0.87 -10.52
N THR A 348 -13.57 -2.10 -10.23
CA THR A 348 -14.35 -2.45 -9.04
C THR A 348 -13.69 -3.58 -8.27
N GLU A 349 -13.74 -3.53 -6.95
CA GLU A 349 -13.27 -4.60 -6.07
C GLU A 349 -14.16 -4.72 -4.82
N GLY A 350 -14.21 -5.93 -4.25
CA GLY A 350 -14.92 -6.20 -2.99
C GLY A 350 -13.95 -6.58 -1.87
N PHE A 351 -14.02 -5.87 -0.75
CA PHE A 351 -13.12 -6.03 0.39
C PHE A 351 -13.76 -6.75 1.58
N GLY A 352 -14.91 -7.40 1.39
CA GLY A 352 -15.57 -8.17 2.44
C GLY A 352 -15.77 -7.36 3.73
N SER A 353 -15.48 -7.95 4.89
CA SER A 353 -15.58 -7.30 6.21
C SER A 353 -14.23 -6.96 6.85
N SER A 354 -13.13 -7.21 6.12
CA SER A 354 -11.75 -7.09 6.60
C SER A 354 -11.32 -5.63 6.82
N ASN A 355 -12.03 -4.68 6.23
CA ASN A 355 -11.69 -3.26 6.19
C ASN A 355 -12.78 -2.35 6.82
N PRO A 356 -13.07 -2.45 8.13
CA PRO A 356 -14.13 -1.65 8.76
C PRO A 356 -13.69 -0.20 8.99
N LEU A 357 -14.56 0.78 8.69
CA LEU A 357 -14.37 2.18 9.13
C LEU A 357 -14.49 2.32 10.65
N VAL A 358 -15.30 1.46 11.27
CA VAL A 358 -15.61 1.50 12.69
C VAL A 358 -15.51 0.09 13.25
N TYR A 359 -14.79 -0.07 14.35
CA TYR A 359 -14.66 -1.33 15.09
C TYR A 359 -15.95 -1.71 15.86
N LYS A 360 -17.07 -1.82 15.14
CA LYS A 360 -18.36 -2.32 15.61
C LYS A 360 -18.81 -3.44 14.69
N THR A 361 -19.19 -4.59 15.25
CA THR A 361 -19.60 -5.78 14.49
C THR A 361 -20.72 -5.48 13.49
N LYS A 362 -21.74 -4.72 13.94
CA LYS A 362 -22.86 -4.27 13.13
C LYS A 362 -22.82 -2.75 12.99
N SER A 363 -22.54 -2.26 11.80
CA SER A 363 -22.42 -0.82 11.55
C SER A 363 -22.83 -0.50 10.12
N ARG A 364 -23.81 0.38 9.95
CA ARG A 364 -24.17 0.88 8.61
C ARG A 364 -22.97 1.55 7.92
N ARG A 365 -22.10 2.21 8.69
CA ARG A 365 -20.88 2.84 8.20
C ARG A 365 -19.87 1.86 7.61
N ASN A 366 -19.90 0.58 7.98
CA ASN A 366 -19.00 -0.41 7.37
C ASN A 366 -19.60 -1.02 6.10
N ARG A 367 -20.93 -0.97 5.93
CA ARG A 367 -21.63 -1.44 4.74
C ARG A 367 -21.63 -0.34 3.70
N ARG A 368 -20.53 -0.18 2.99
CA ARG A 368 -20.34 0.98 2.11
C ARG A 368 -19.71 0.66 0.76
N VAL A 369 -19.76 1.62 -0.14
CA VAL A 369 -18.90 1.71 -1.32
C VAL A 369 -18.19 3.06 -1.31
N GLU A 370 -16.88 3.04 -1.55
CA GLU A 370 -16.06 4.23 -1.73
C GLU A 370 -15.69 4.37 -3.20
N ILE A 371 -15.81 5.58 -3.76
CA ILE A 371 -15.38 5.88 -5.13
C ILE A 371 -14.13 6.75 -5.08
N TYR A 372 -13.10 6.29 -5.76
CA TYR A 372 -11.78 6.87 -5.75
C TYR A 372 -11.38 7.31 -7.15
N LEU A 373 -10.94 8.56 -7.30
CA LEU A 373 -10.12 8.94 -8.44
C LEU A 373 -8.73 8.32 -8.27
N TYR A 374 -8.20 7.67 -9.31
CA TYR A 374 -6.78 7.37 -9.39
C TYR A 374 -6.27 7.74 -10.78
N THR A 375 -5.33 8.67 -10.85
CA THR A 375 -4.89 9.24 -12.12
C THR A 375 -3.68 8.49 -12.67
N LEU A 376 -3.85 7.87 -13.84
CA LEU A 376 -2.72 7.57 -14.73
C LEU A 376 -2.24 8.83 -15.47
N ASP A 377 -2.48 10.05 -14.96
CA ASP A 377 -2.44 11.26 -15.81
C ASP A 377 -2.04 12.59 -15.10
N THR A 378 -1.36 12.56 -13.96
CA THR A 378 -0.84 13.79 -13.28
C THR A 378 0.35 14.45 -14.01
N VAL A 379 0.43 14.35 -15.35
CA VAL A 379 1.55 14.87 -16.17
C VAL A 379 1.13 15.98 -17.13
N SER A 380 -0.16 16.28 -17.32
CA SER A 380 -0.51 17.30 -18.33
C SER A 380 -0.68 18.74 -17.85
N LYS A 381 -0.72 19.05 -16.54
CA LYS A 381 -0.85 20.45 -16.06
C LYS A 381 -0.26 20.72 -14.68
N LEU A 382 1.06 20.92 -14.62
CA LEU A 382 1.67 22.08 -13.94
C LEU A 382 2.83 22.58 -14.81
#